data_AF-A0A5E4KNH7-F1
#
_entry.id   AF-A0A5E4KNH7-F1
#
_cell.length_a   1.000
_cell.length_b   1.000
_cell.length_c   1.000
_cell.angle_alpha   90.00
_cell.angle_beta   90.00
_cell.angle_gamma   90.00
#
_symmetry.space_group_name_H-M   'P 1'
#
loop_
_entity.id
_entity.type
_entity.pdbx_description
1 polymer ?
#
loop_
_entity_poly.entity_id
_entity_poly.type
_entity_poly.pdbx_seq_one_letter_code
_entity_poly.pdbx_strand_id
1 'polypeptide(L)'
;MGIILISGCINEEKTKEELGDEILNIGEGIPEGWNYTIITQNLEEIERPHGLWKPVAIVNIANLNKEIEYYPGVKTDKKYNPSLRLYFYDITKKQEIMEIIDKEKIYSLCIPIYFDETKKYIIVTSPCYINSGIFTEEAKNYYSPLEKSLKEYFDKYNRWNGMSTAETQT
;
A
#
# COMPACT_ATOMS: atom_id res chain seq x y z
N MET A 1 -13.72 11.24 7.17
CA MET A 1 -12.76 12.26 6.72
C MET A 1 -11.37 11.81 7.14
N GLY A 2 -10.57 11.28 6.22
CA GLY A 2 -9.16 10.97 6.48
C GLY A 2 -8.32 12.23 6.34
N ILE A 3 -7.35 12.44 7.21
CA ILE A 3 -6.42 13.56 7.10
C ILE A 3 -5.35 13.18 6.08
N ILE A 4 -5.24 13.96 4.99
CA ILE A 4 -4.12 13.87 4.06
C ILE A 4 -2.95 14.60 4.73
N LEU A 5 -1.96 13.84 5.21
CA LEU A 5 -0.66 14.38 5.59
C LEU A 5 0.31 14.08 4.46
N ILE A 6 0.53 15.05 3.57
CA ILE A 6 1.70 15.03 2.68
C ILE A 6 2.85 15.61 3.50
N SER A 7 3.70 14.74 4.05
CA SER A 7 4.89 15.18 4.80
C SER A 7 5.98 15.60 3.82
N GLY A 8 6.11 16.91 3.59
CA GLY A 8 7.20 17.55 2.84
C GLY A 8 6.74 18.89 2.27
N CYS A 9 7.48 19.97 2.53
CA CYS A 9 7.25 21.22 1.79
C CYS A 9 7.45 20.93 0.30
N ILE A 10 6.48 21.25 -0.58
CA ILE A 10 6.64 21.71 -1.98
C ILE A 10 5.27 21.69 -2.71
N ASN A 11 5.08 22.67 -3.59
CA ASN A 11 4.00 22.86 -4.59
C ASN A 11 3.21 21.60 -4.97
N GLU A 12 1.92 21.59 -4.61
CA GLU A 12 0.94 20.55 -4.96
C GLU A 12 0.84 20.27 -6.48
N GLU A 13 1.16 21.25 -7.32
CA GLU A 13 1.09 21.11 -8.79
C GLU A 13 2.13 20.14 -9.37
N LYS A 14 3.36 20.09 -8.81
CA LYS A 14 4.42 19.23 -9.36
C LYS A 14 4.25 17.76 -8.98
N THR A 15 3.72 17.50 -7.79
CA THR A 15 3.47 16.15 -7.27
C THR A 15 2.28 15.48 -7.96
N LYS A 16 1.32 16.27 -8.48
CA LYS A 16 0.18 15.79 -9.28
C LYS A 16 0.57 15.38 -10.71
N GLU A 17 1.60 15.99 -11.31
CA GLU A 17 2.05 15.62 -12.66
C GLU A 17 2.78 14.26 -12.71
N GLU A 18 3.36 13.79 -11.59
CA GLU A 18 4.19 12.57 -11.57
C GLU A 18 3.46 11.31 -11.03
N LEU A 19 2.40 11.47 -10.23
CA LEU A 19 1.65 10.36 -9.64
C LEU A 19 0.31 10.12 -10.33
N GLY A 20 -0.03 8.85 -10.59
CA GLY A 20 -1.34 8.48 -11.11
C GLY A 20 -2.49 8.69 -10.11
N ASP A 21 -3.70 8.84 -10.64
CA ASP A 21 -4.94 8.99 -9.87
C ASP A 21 -5.16 7.84 -8.87
N GLU A 22 -4.65 6.64 -9.19
CA GLU A 22 -4.71 5.48 -8.29
C GLU A 22 -3.91 5.63 -6.98
N ILE A 23 -2.94 6.55 -6.94
CA ILE A 23 -2.19 6.88 -5.72
C ILE A 23 -2.80 8.12 -5.06
N LEU A 24 -3.08 9.16 -5.84
CA LEU A 24 -3.59 10.43 -5.34
C LEU A 24 -4.98 10.30 -4.69
N ASN A 25 -5.83 9.40 -5.23
CA ASN A 25 -7.19 9.17 -4.74
C ASN A 25 -7.30 7.91 -3.88
N ILE A 26 -6.18 7.37 -3.38
CA ILE A 26 -6.18 6.11 -2.63
C ILE A 26 -7.13 6.13 -1.41
N GLY A 27 -7.40 7.32 -0.87
CA GLY A 27 -8.37 7.54 0.20
C GLY A 27 -9.78 7.01 -0.09
N GLU A 28 -10.20 6.90 -1.35
CA GLU A 28 -11.48 6.27 -1.72
C GLU A 28 -11.52 4.76 -1.44
N GLY A 29 -10.37 4.11 -1.38
CA GLY A 29 -10.21 2.70 -1.02
C GLY A 29 -9.94 2.47 0.47
N ILE A 30 -9.80 3.52 1.27
CA ILE A 30 -9.48 3.42 2.70
C ILE A 30 -10.77 3.38 3.54
N PRO A 31 -11.02 2.31 4.31
CA PRO A 31 -12.19 2.22 5.18
C PRO A 31 -12.21 3.29 6.27
N GLU A 32 -13.39 3.57 6.81
CA GLU A 32 -13.56 4.50 7.93
C GLU A 32 -12.68 4.10 9.14
N GLY A 33 -12.12 5.10 9.81
CA GLY A 33 -11.26 4.93 10.99
C GLY A 33 -9.79 4.67 10.65
N TRP A 34 -9.44 4.48 9.38
CA TRP A 34 -8.05 4.40 8.91
C TRP A 34 -7.56 5.76 8.41
N ASN A 35 -6.28 6.03 8.65
CA ASN A 35 -5.55 7.16 8.08
C ASN A 35 -4.54 6.64 7.07
N TYR A 36 -4.14 7.51 6.15
CA TYR A 36 -3.09 7.20 5.20
C TYR A 36 -2.15 8.39 4.97
N THR A 37 -0.94 8.10 4.52
CA THR A 37 0.09 9.08 4.19
C THR A 37 0.81 8.61 2.94
N ILE A 38 0.86 9.48 1.93
CA ILE A 38 1.58 9.25 0.68
C ILE A 38 2.96 9.90 0.82
N ILE A 39 4.01 9.14 0.54
CA ILE A 39 5.39 9.58 0.60
C ILE A 39 6.01 9.45 -0.80
N THR A 40 6.57 10.55 -1.30
CA THR A 40 7.26 10.63 -2.60
C THR A 40 8.69 11.16 -2.47
N GLN A 41 9.02 11.75 -1.32
CA GLN A 41 10.33 12.34 -1.04
C GLN A 41 11.11 11.46 -0.06
N ASN A 42 12.44 11.60 -0.06
CA ASN A 42 13.36 10.88 0.83
C ASN A 42 13.16 9.35 0.84
N LEU A 43 12.70 8.78 -0.28
CA LEU A 43 12.39 7.35 -0.41
C LEU A 43 13.61 6.43 -0.25
N GLU A 44 14.83 6.97 -0.35
CA GLU A 44 16.06 6.23 -0.09
C GLU A 44 16.32 6.00 1.40
N GLU A 45 15.74 6.84 2.27
CA GLU A 45 15.89 6.75 3.72
C GLU A 45 14.85 5.83 4.37
N ILE A 46 13.84 5.42 3.60
CA ILE A 46 12.73 4.61 4.09
C ILE A 46 13.03 3.13 3.84
N GLU A 47 12.98 2.34 4.92
CA GLU A 47 13.09 0.89 4.82
C GLU A 47 12.05 0.32 3.84
N ARG A 48 12.50 -0.64 3.03
CA ARG A 48 11.71 -1.28 1.96
C ARG A 48 11.90 -2.79 1.99
N PRO A 49 11.04 -3.57 1.32
CA PRO A 49 11.22 -5.01 1.27
C PRO A 49 12.58 -5.36 0.66
N HIS A 50 13.17 -6.45 1.14
CA HIS A 50 14.52 -6.83 0.74
C HIS A 50 14.63 -7.05 -0.78
N GLY A 51 15.79 -6.70 -1.35
CA GLY A 51 16.08 -6.85 -2.77
C GLY A 51 15.45 -5.80 -3.71
N LEU A 52 14.48 -5.01 -3.24
CA LEU A 52 13.84 -3.98 -4.06
C LEU A 52 14.58 -2.64 -4.00
N TRP A 53 14.58 -1.93 -5.12
CA TRP A 53 15.12 -0.56 -5.24
C TRP A 53 14.08 0.48 -4.79
N LYS A 54 14.39 1.76 -5.00
CA LYS A 54 13.52 2.87 -4.64
C LYS A 54 12.16 2.79 -5.39
N PRO A 55 11.02 2.83 -4.69
CA PRO A 55 9.70 2.90 -5.32
C PRO A 55 9.42 4.30 -5.89
N VAL A 56 8.35 4.43 -6.68
CA VAL A 56 7.79 5.71 -7.13
C VAL A 56 7.09 6.43 -5.97
N ALA A 57 6.36 5.66 -5.15
CA ALA A 57 5.70 6.16 -3.96
C ALA A 57 5.58 5.07 -2.89
N ILE A 58 5.47 5.51 -1.64
CA ILE A 58 5.12 4.65 -0.50
C ILE A 58 3.83 5.18 0.10
N VAL A 59 2.87 4.31 0.36
CA VAL A 59 1.66 4.65 1.11
C VAL A 59 1.65 3.92 2.44
N ASN A 60 1.70 4.67 3.52
CA ASN A 60 1.49 4.16 4.87
C ASN A 60 0.02 4.30 5.23
N ILE A 61 -0.58 3.22 5.74
CA ILE A 61 -1.98 3.15 6.15
C ILE A 61 -2.00 2.65 7.58
N ALA A 62 -2.73 3.31 8.48
CA ALA A 62 -2.79 2.93 9.89
C ALA A 62 -4.13 3.29 10.54
N ASN A 63 -4.61 2.42 11.42
CA ASN A 63 -5.76 2.71 12.28
C ASN A 63 -5.28 3.19 13.64
N LEU A 64 -5.10 4.51 13.77
CA LEU A 64 -4.55 5.13 14.98
C LEU A 64 -5.49 5.05 16.21
N ASN A 65 -6.76 4.70 15.99
CA ASN A 65 -7.76 4.57 17.04
C ASN A 65 -7.88 3.15 17.58
N LYS A 66 -7.10 2.20 17.04
CA LYS A 66 -7.11 0.79 17.42
C LYS A 66 -5.71 0.35 17.80
N GLU A 67 -5.64 -0.53 18.78
CA GLU A 67 -4.40 -1.11 19.25
C GLU A 67 -4.56 -2.62 19.29
N ILE A 68 -3.52 -3.34 18.87
CA ILE A 68 -3.42 -4.80 18.93
C ILE A 68 -2.25 -5.20 19.82
N GLU A 69 -2.42 -6.31 20.55
CA GLU A 69 -1.36 -6.88 21.38
C GLU A 69 -0.31 -7.60 20.52
N TYR A 70 0.95 -7.50 20.93
CA TYR A 70 2.09 -8.08 20.19
C TYR A 70 2.04 -9.62 20.13
N TYR A 71 1.78 -10.28 21.26
CA TYR A 71 1.64 -11.73 21.35
C TYR A 71 0.49 -12.12 22.28
N PRO A 72 -0.42 -13.01 21.84
CA PRO A 72 -1.46 -13.54 22.71
C PRO A 72 -0.84 -14.22 23.93
N GLY A 73 -1.27 -13.83 25.12
CA GLY A 73 -0.82 -14.44 26.38
C GLY A 73 0.53 -13.96 26.89
N VAL A 74 1.23 -13.07 26.18
CA VAL A 74 2.41 -12.37 26.70
C VAL A 74 1.98 -11.00 27.21
N LYS A 75 2.02 -10.80 28.54
CA LYS A 75 1.77 -9.48 29.11
C LYS A 75 2.93 -8.55 28.76
N THR A 76 2.68 -7.64 27.83
CA THR A 76 3.58 -6.57 27.44
C THR A 76 2.78 -5.28 27.35
N ASP A 77 3.39 -4.16 27.72
CA ASP A 77 2.80 -2.83 27.51
C ASP A 77 2.91 -2.40 26.03
N LYS A 78 3.65 -3.16 25.21
CA LYS A 78 3.78 -2.88 23.78
C LYS A 78 2.48 -3.22 23.05
N LYS A 79 1.87 -2.17 22.53
CA LYS A 79 0.74 -2.25 21.61
C LYS A 79 1.10 -1.59 20.29
N TYR A 80 0.46 -2.07 19.24
CA TYR A 80 0.71 -1.61 17.88
C TYR A 80 -0.61 -1.20 17.24
N ASN A 81 -0.58 -0.18 16.38
CA ASN A 81 -1.74 0.12 15.56
C ASN A 81 -1.79 -0.86 14.38
N PRO A 82 -2.99 -1.38 14.03
CA PRO A 82 -3.18 -2.04 12.75
C PRO A 82 -2.67 -1.15 11.63
N SER A 83 -1.88 -1.72 10.72
CA SER A 83 -1.11 -0.95 9.75
C SER A 83 -0.83 -1.74 8.48
N LEU A 84 -0.62 -1.02 7.38
CA LEU A 84 -0.19 -1.56 6.11
C LEU A 84 0.71 -0.54 5.42
N ARG A 85 1.83 -0.97 4.85
CA ARG A 85 2.63 -0.16 3.93
C ARG A 85 2.61 -0.76 2.55
N LEU A 86 2.28 0.05 1.56
CA LEU A 86 2.31 -0.29 0.15
C LEU A 86 3.44 0.45 -0.55
N TYR A 87 4.16 -0.26 -1.42
CA TYR A 87 5.25 0.25 -2.24
C TYR A 87 4.82 0.18 -3.70
N PHE A 88 4.80 1.32 -4.38
CA PHE A 88 4.38 1.45 -5.76
C PHE A 88 5.59 1.52 -6.67
N TYR A 89 5.69 0.60 -7.62
CA TYR A 89 6.73 0.60 -8.65
C TYR A 89 6.07 0.68 -10.02
N ASP A 90 6.77 1.23 -11.00
CA ASP A 90 6.30 1.26 -12.39
C ASP A 90 5.99 -0.17 -12.89
N ILE A 91 4.84 -0.35 -13.55
CA ILE A 91 4.37 -1.65 -14.06
C ILE A 91 5.37 -2.31 -15.02
N THR A 92 6.18 -1.52 -15.72
CA THR A 92 7.26 -2.01 -16.61
C THR A 92 8.30 -2.84 -15.86
N LYS A 93 8.35 -2.74 -14.53
CA LYS A 93 9.26 -3.47 -13.65
C LYS A 93 8.67 -4.76 -13.07
N LYS A 94 7.41 -5.09 -13.41
CA LYS A 94 6.69 -6.26 -12.87
C LYS A 94 7.51 -7.54 -12.95
N GLN A 95 8.08 -7.86 -14.12
CA GLN A 95 8.82 -9.12 -14.29
C GLN A 95 10.02 -9.21 -13.32
N GLU A 96 10.85 -8.17 -13.28
CA GLU A 96 12.03 -8.10 -12.40
C GLU A 96 11.64 -8.21 -10.92
N ILE A 97 10.54 -7.54 -10.51
CA ILE A 97 10.04 -7.62 -9.14
C ILE A 97 9.52 -9.03 -8.81
N MET A 98 8.82 -9.69 -9.73
CA MET A 98 8.33 -11.05 -9.51
C MET A 98 9.47 -12.07 -9.39
N GLU A 99 10.56 -11.88 -10.14
CA GLU A 99 11.78 -12.68 -10.01
C GLU A 99 12.45 -12.48 -8.63
N ILE A 100 12.50 -11.23 -8.14
CA ILE A 100 12.99 -10.92 -6.79
C ILE A 100 12.10 -11.58 -5.73
N ILE A 101 10.78 -11.43 -5.84
CA ILE A 101 9.83 -12.08 -4.92
C ILE A 101 10.09 -13.58 -4.89
N ASP A 102 10.24 -14.24 -6.04
CA ASP A 102 10.47 -15.67 -6.09
C ASP A 102 11.80 -16.09 -5.45
N LYS A 103 12.87 -15.35 -5.74
CA LYS A 103 14.20 -15.56 -5.14
C LYS A 103 14.20 -15.35 -3.62
N GLU A 104 13.44 -14.37 -3.14
CA GLU A 104 13.44 -13.98 -1.73
C GLU A 104 12.55 -14.88 -0.86
N LYS A 105 11.66 -15.70 -1.43
CA LYS A 105 10.77 -16.63 -0.70
C LYS A 105 11.50 -17.58 0.26
N ILE A 106 12.79 -17.84 0.04
CA ILE A 106 13.60 -18.71 0.90
C ILE A 106 14.04 -18.04 2.22
N TYR A 107 13.92 -16.72 2.33
CA TYR A 107 14.28 -15.96 3.52
C TYR A 107 13.07 -15.72 4.42
N SER A 108 13.33 -15.55 5.73
CA SER A 108 12.27 -15.52 6.74
C SER A 108 11.80 -14.12 7.15
N LEU A 109 12.50 -13.05 6.75
CA LEU A 109 12.27 -11.73 7.32
C LEU A 109 12.17 -10.65 6.23
N CYS A 110 11.06 -9.91 6.29
CA CYS A 110 10.74 -8.73 5.47
C CYS A 110 10.89 -8.91 3.95
N ILE A 111 10.53 -10.11 3.47
CA ILE A 111 10.52 -10.44 2.05
C ILE A 111 9.43 -9.64 1.32
N PRO A 112 9.66 -9.24 0.06
CA PRO A 112 8.62 -8.64 -0.76
C PRO A 112 7.51 -9.65 -1.05
N ILE A 113 6.26 -9.19 -0.99
CA ILE A 113 5.10 -9.93 -1.46
C ILE A 113 4.28 -9.08 -2.41
N TYR A 114 3.81 -9.70 -3.50
CA TYR A 114 2.86 -9.09 -4.40
C TYR A 114 1.57 -8.78 -3.65
N PHE A 115 1.11 -7.53 -3.70
CA PHE A 115 -0.16 -7.11 -3.11
C PHE A 115 -1.25 -7.04 -4.18
N ASP A 116 -1.02 -6.21 -5.20
CA ASP A 116 -1.92 -6.00 -6.34
C ASP A 116 -1.19 -5.25 -7.47
N GLU A 117 -1.90 -4.85 -8.53
CA GLU A 117 -1.39 -3.98 -9.58
C GLU A 117 -2.48 -3.07 -10.18
N THR A 118 -2.04 -1.97 -10.80
CA THR A 118 -2.83 -1.15 -11.71
C THR A 118 -2.20 -1.19 -13.10
N LYS A 119 -2.81 -0.51 -14.07
CA LYS A 119 -2.19 -0.31 -15.40
C LYS A 119 -0.84 0.41 -15.36
N LYS A 120 -0.54 1.19 -14.31
CA LYS A 120 0.70 1.97 -14.21
C LYS A 120 1.64 1.42 -13.15
N TYR A 121 1.15 0.69 -12.15
CA TYR A 121 1.96 0.29 -11.03
C TYR A 121 1.81 -1.18 -10.66
N ILE A 122 2.91 -1.82 -10.29
CA ILE A 122 2.89 -3.02 -9.45
C ILE A 122 3.01 -2.60 -7.99
N ILE A 123 2.17 -3.18 -7.14
CA ILE A 123 2.04 -2.83 -5.73
C ILE A 123 2.58 -3.98 -4.91
N VAL A 124 3.56 -3.67 -4.07
CA VAL A 124 4.25 -4.64 -3.22
C VAL A 124 4.07 -4.26 -1.76
N THR A 125 4.05 -5.26 -0.88
CA THR A 125 4.19 -5.06 0.57
C THR A 125 5.15 -6.10 1.14
N SER A 126 5.19 -6.25 2.46
CA SER A 126 5.95 -7.29 3.15
C SER A 126 5.23 -7.69 4.43
N PRO A 127 5.37 -8.95 4.90
CA PRO A 127 4.87 -9.35 6.20
C PRO A 127 5.26 -8.40 7.36
N CYS A 128 6.48 -7.85 7.34
CA CYS A 128 6.92 -6.89 8.36
C CYS A 128 6.15 -5.57 8.37
N TYR A 129 5.54 -5.22 7.23
CA TYR A 129 4.80 -3.98 7.06
C TYR A 129 3.28 -4.18 7.10
N ILE A 130 2.81 -5.40 7.34
CA ILE A 130 1.41 -5.70 7.66
C ILE A 130 1.30 -5.83 9.18
N ASN A 131 0.54 -4.94 9.81
CA ASN A 131 0.34 -4.88 11.26
C ASN A 131 1.66 -4.93 12.06
N SER A 132 2.72 -4.31 11.54
CA SER A 132 4.07 -4.37 12.13
C SER A 132 4.59 -5.81 12.35
N GLY A 133 4.22 -6.75 11.48
CA GLY A 133 4.59 -8.16 11.58
C GLY A 133 3.74 -8.99 12.53
N ILE A 134 2.59 -8.48 12.98
CA ILE A 134 1.70 -9.17 13.93
C ILE A 134 0.57 -9.87 13.16
N PHE A 135 0.48 -11.20 13.33
CA PHE A 135 -0.46 -12.07 12.60
C PHE A 135 -1.48 -12.78 13.50
N THR A 136 -1.82 -12.19 14.64
CA THR A 136 -2.89 -12.68 15.51
C THR A 136 -4.25 -12.62 14.80
N GLU A 137 -5.23 -13.39 15.28
CA GLU A 137 -6.59 -13.35 14.71
C GLU A 137 -7.22 -11.95 14.82
N GLU A 138 -6.94 -11.23 15.90
CA GLU A 138 -7.35 -9.82 16.04
C GLU A 138 -6.71 -8.94 14.96
N ALA A 139 -5.40 -9.05 14.74
CA ALA A 139 -4.70 -8.29 13.71
C ALA A 139 -5.25 -8.59 12.30
N LYS A 140 -5.57 -9.86 12.01
CA LYS A 140 -6.22 -10.28 10.76
C LYS A 140 -7.62 -9.72 10.59
N ASN A 141 -8.39 -9.58 11.67
CA ASN A 141 -9.73 -9.01 11.65
C ASN A 141 -9.71 -7.52 11.27
N TYR A 142 -8.66 -6.79 11.62
CA TYR A 142 -8.46 -5.42 11.13
C TYR A 142 -7.93 -5.39 9.69
N TYR A 143 -6.99 -6.27 9.35
CA TYR A 143 -6.35 -6.26 8.04
C TYR A 143 -7.29 -6.70 6.90
N SER A 144 -8.06 -7.78 7.07
CA SER A 144 -8.85 -8.37 5.98
C SER A 144 -9.85 -7.38 5.33
N PRO A 145 -10.60 -6.57 6.09
CA PRO A 145 -11.47 -5.54 5.50
C PRO A 145 -10.71 -4.45 4.73
N LEU A 146 -9.55 -4.02 5.24
CA LEU A 146 -8.70 -3.04 4.57
C LEU A 146 -8.15 -3.62 3.27
N GLU A 147 -7.58 -4.83 3.31
CA GLU A 147 -7.04 -5.50 2.13
C GLU A 147 -8.11 -5.64 1.04
N LYS A 148 -9.30 -6.10 1.42
CA LYS A 148 -10.43 -6.25 0.49
C LYS A 148 -10.81 -4.91 -0.16
N SER A 149 -10.98 -3.85 0.65
CA SER A 149 -11.35 -2.52 0.16
C SER A 149 -10.31 -1.95 -0.82
N LEU A 150 -9.02 -2.13 -0.52
CA LEU A 150 -7.93 -1.69 -1.39
C LEU A 150 -7.89 -2.47 -2.70
N LYS A 151 -8.05 -3.79 -2.66
CA LYS A 151 -8.12 -4.62 -3.88
C LYS A 151 -9.31 -4.24 -4.76
N GLU A 152 -10.48 -4.03 -4.16
CA GLU A 152 -11.67 -3.53 -4.88
C GLU A 152 -11.46 -2.14 -5.48
N TYR A 153 -10.69 -1.28 -4.81
CA TYR A 153 -10.31 0.03 -5.31
C TYR A 153 -9.36 -0.07 -6.51
N PHE A 154 -8.26 -0.82 -6.42
CA PHE A 154 -7.28 -0.97 -7.51
C PHE A 154 -7.87 -1.67 -8.74
N ASP A 155 -8.81 -2.60 -8.54
CA ASP A 155 -9.56 -3.25 -9.61
C ASP A 155 -10.24 -2.26 -10.57
N LYS A 156 -10.69 -1.09 -10.08
CA LYS A 156 -11.30 -0.04 -10.91
C LYS A 156 -10.32 0.51 -11.94
N TYR A 157 -9.05 0.60 -11.58
CA TYR A 157 -7.97 1.09 -12.45
C TYR A 157 -7.46 0.03 -13.42
N ASN A 158 -7.72 -1.25 -13.13
CA ASN A 158 -7.50 -2.36 -14.08
C ASN A 158 -8.60 -2.45 -15.14
N ARG A 159 -9.86 -2.19 -14.76
CA ARG A 159 -11.05 -2.42 -15.60
C ARG A 159 -11.41 -1.30 -16.57
N TRP A 160 -10.85 -0.09 -16.46
CA TRP A 160 -11.20 1.04 -17.32
C TRP A 160 -10.69 0.85 -18.76
N ASN A 161 -11.33 0.00 -19.57
CA ASN A 161 -11.09 -0.20 -21.00
C ASN A 161 -12.38 -0.62 -21.75
N GLY A 162 -13.55 -0.05 -21.38
CA GLY A 162 -14.82 -0.55 -21.93
C GLY A 162 -16.02 0.39 -22.03
N MET A 163 -15.88 1.71 -21.84
CA MET A 163 -16.99 2.65 -22.13
C MET A 163 -16.43 3.98 -22.68
N SER A 164 -16.02 3.96 -23.94
CA SER A 164 -15.87 5.18 -24.74
C SER A 164 -16.10 4.87 -26.23
N THR A 165 -17.24 4.25 -26.56
CA THR A 165 -17.88 4.33 -27.89
C THR A 165 -19.35 3.92 -27.77
N ALA A 166 -20.19 4.85 -27.36
CA ALA A 166 -21.65 4.85 -27.52
C ALA A 166 -22.10 6.26 -27.08
N GLU A 167 -22.65 7.16 -27.88
CA GLU A 167 -23.14 7.18 -29.25
C GLU A 167 -22.97 8.63 -29.74
N THR A 168 -22.48 8.83 -30.96
CA THR A 168 -22.78 10.04 -31.73
C THR A 168 -22.96 9.66 -33.18
N GLN A 169 -24.10 9.01 -33.43
CA GLN A 169 -24.82 8.90 -34.70
C GLN A 169 -26.28 8.88 -34.24
N THR A 170 -27.12 9.88 -34.51
CA THR A 170 -27.45 10.55 -35.77
C THR A 170 -28.10 11.88 -35.48
#